data_AF-A0A9P0Z6Y1-F1
#
_entry.id   AF-A0A9P0Z6Y1-F1
#
_cell.length_a   1.000
_cell.length_b   1.000
_cell.length_c   1.000
_cell.angle_alpha   90.00
_cell.angle_beta   90.00
_cell.angle_gamma   90.00
#
_symmetry.space_group_name_H-M   'P 1'
#
loop_
_entity.id
_entity.type
_entity.pdbx_description
1 polymer ?
#
loop_
_entity_poly.entity_id
_entity_poly.type
_entity_poly.pdbx_seq_one_letter_code
_entity_poly.pdbx_strand_id
1 'polypeptide(L)'
;MVEKRYELMSPYFVHQLLKKDLGNDKMWCGCVKGKDFTVVEKVFTPFNWDGKHWVVVETDLVHRLFRVYNSLKLSRMVSSVHHLCVRLPHLCRAIKCSHAVCESGNMEPWIAEAVDDVPQQEGSGDCGVMVAAFVEALMCDVPLMCDGSLLCGCGV
;
A
#
# COMPACT_ATOMS: atom_id res chain seq x y z
N MET A 1 22.92 4.03 -9.68
CA MET A 1 21.46 3.86 -9.52
C MET A 1 21.26 3.19 -8.17
N VAL A 2 20.54 3.82 -7.25
CA VAL A 2 20.16 3.16 -5.99
C VAL A 2 19.09 2.14 -6.34
N GLU A 3 19.31 0.88 -5.97
CA GLU A 3 18.34 -0.19 -6.15
C GLU A 3 17.15 0.10 -5.24
N LYS A 4 16.04 0.54 -5.83
CA LYS A 4 14.78 0.74 -5.10
C LYS A 4 14.29 -0.59 -4.56
N ARG A 5 13.87 -0.61 -3.29
CA ARG A 5 13.42 -1.83 -2.62
C ARG A 5 11.95 -1.71 -2.25
N TYR A 6 11.12 -2.19 -3.16
CA TYR A 6 9.68 -2.29 -2.97
C TYR A 6 9.31 -3.71 -2.55
N GLU A 7 8.26 -3.83 -1.76
CA GLU A 7 7.79 -5.11 -1.25
C GLU A 7 6.30 -5.30 -1.51
N LEU A 8 5.91 -6.50 -1.93
CA LEU A 8 4.51 -6.87 -2.12
C LEU A 8 4.07 -7.75 -0.95
N MET A 9 3.04 -7.30 -0.24
CA MET A 9 2.41 -8.08 0.81
C MET A 9 1.26 -8.90 0.25
N SER A 10 1.11 -10.13 0.75
CA SER A 10 -0.05 -10.96 0.41
C SER A 10 -1.34 -10.28 0.87
N PRO A 11 -2.48 -10.50 0.20
CA PRO A 11 -3.79 -10.04 0.69
C PRO A 11 -4.12 -10.43 2.13
N TYR A 12 -3.57 -11.56 2.60
CA TYR A 12 -3.77 -12.06 3.96
C TYR A 12 -3.01 -11.24 5.03
N PHE A 13 -2.07 -10.39 4.62
CA PHE A 13 -1.28 -9.54 5.52
C PHE A 13 -2.16 -8.63 6.36
N VAL A 14 -3.13 -7.93 5.75
CA VAL A 14 -4.02 -7.02 6.47
C VAL A 14 -4.82 -7.78 7.52
N HIS A 15 -5.36 -8.94 7.17
CA HIS A 15 -6.09 -9.79 8.11
C HIS A 15 -5.23 -10.23 9.30
N GLN A 16 -3.95 -10.58 9.05
CA GLN A 16 -3.03 -10.89 10.14
C GLN A 16 -2.76 -9.67 11.02
N LEU A 17 -2.55 -8.49 10.41
CA LEU A 17 -2.29 -7.23 11.10
C LEU A 17 -3.44 -6.87 12.05
N LEU A 18 -4.69 -7.03 11.58
CA LEU A 18 -5.90 -6.73 12.36
C LEU A 18 -6.05 -7.61 13.60
N LYS A 19 -5.51 -8.83 13.57
CA LYS A 19 -5.54 -9.78 14.70
C LYS A 19 -4.48 -9.52 15.78
N LYS A 20 -3.54 -8.61 15.53
CA LYS A 20 -2.44 -8.33 16.47
C LYS A 20 -2.83 -7.26 17.47
N ASP A 21 -2.36 -7.44 18.70
CA ASP A 21 -2.47 -6.46 19.77
C ASP A 21 -1.36 -5.40 19.62
N LEU A 22 -1.76 -4.13 19.65
CA LEU A 22 -0.90 -2.94 19.47
C LEU A 22 0.24 -2.84 20.50
N GLY A 23 0.11 -3.50 21.65
CA GLY A 23 1.10 -3.51 22.72
C GLY A 23 2.12 -4.66 22.69
N ASN A 24 1.95 -5.66 21.81
CA ASN A 24 2.76 -6.88 21.85
C ASN A 24 3.72 -7.01 20.65
N ASP A 25 4.83 -6.28 20.70
CA ASP A 25 5.86 -6.18 19.64
C ASP A 25 6.38 -7.56 19.15
N LYS A 26 6.39 -8.60 20.01
CA LYS A 26 6.83 -9.95 19.63
C LYS A 26 5.91 -10.65 18.61
N MET A 27 4.63 -10.28 18.54
CA MET A 27 3.66 -10.93 17.67
C MET A 27 3.72 -10.47 16.20
N TRP A 28 4.44 -9.38 15.91
CA TRP A 28 4.43 -8.70 14.62
C TRP A 28 5.47 -9.25 13.63
N CYS A 29 6.60 -9.76 14.11
CA CYS A 29 7.69 -10.26 13.26
C CYS A 29 7.25 -11.40 12.31
N GLY A 30 6.23 -12.18 12.69
CA GLY A 30 5.68 -13.24 11.85
C GLY A 30 4.99 -12.73 10.58
N CYS A 31 4.46 -11.49 10.59
CA CYS A 31 3.72 -10.92 9.46
C CYS A 31 4.62 -10.51 8.28
N VAL A 32 5.92 -10.34 8.54
CA VAL A 32 6.91 -9.87 7.56
C VAL A 32 8.11 -10.81 7.45
N LYS A 33 7.96 -12.06 7.89
CA LYS A 33 9.06 -13.04 7.92
C LYS A 33 9.68 -13.21 6.52
N GLY A 34 11.00 -13.12 6.46
CA GLY A 34 11.77 -13.26 5.21
C GLY A 34 11.90 -11.98 4.39
N LYS A 35 11.43 -10.85 4.89
CA LYS A 35 11.53 -9.53 4.24
C LYS A 35 12.46 -8.62 5.05
N ASP A 36 13.28 -7.83 4.37
CA ASP A 36 14.23 -6.92 5.00
C ASP A 36 13.71 -5.47 4.99
N PHE A 37 13.01 -5.10 6.05
CA PHE A 37 12.46 -3.75 6.21
C PHE A 37 13.50 -2.68 6.60
N THR A 38 14.79 -3.01 6.65
CA THR A 38 15.86 -2.02 6.86
C THR A 38 16.20 -1.26 5.57
N VAL A 39 15.72 -1.75 4.43
CA VAL A 39 16.00 -1.19 3.11
C VAL A 39 14.74 -0.92 2.30
N VAL A 40 13.59 -1.46 2.70
CA VAL A 40 12.31 -1.26 2.00
C VAL A 40 11.82 0.18 2.15
N GLU A 41 11.49 0.80 1.02
CA GLU A 41 10.97 2.17 0.95
C GLU A 41 9.45 2.19 0.82
N LYS A 42 8.90 1.28 0.02
CA LYS A 42 7.46 1.18 -0.24
C LYS A 42 6.95 -0.23 -0.09
N VAL A 43 5.74 -0.34 0.42
CA VAL A 43 5.00 -1.61 0.52
C VAL A 43 3.70 -1.49 -0.25
N PHE A 44 3.46 -2.42 -1.17
CA PHE A 44 2.19 -2.55 -1.87
C PHE A 44 1.37 -3.65 -1.22
N THR A 45 0.13 -3.35 -0.87
CA THR A 45 -0.78 -4.29 -0.20
C THR A 45 -2.12 -4.32 -0.93
N PRO A 46 -2.42 -5.39 -1.68
CA PRO A 46 -3.78 -5.70 -2.09
C PRO A 46 -4.67 -5.83 -0.85
N PHE A 47 -5.72 -5.02 -0.79
CA PHE A 47 -6.64 -4.96 0.33
C PHE A 47 -8.05 -5.25 -0.15
N ASN A 48 -8.65 -6.29 0.41
CA ASN A 48 -10.05 -6.61 0.20
C ASN A 48 -10.89 -5.93 1.29
N TRP A 49 -11.68 -4.95 0.87
CA TRP A 49 -12.62 -4.24 1.72
C TRP A 49 -13.96 -5.00 1.78
N ASP A 50 -14.38 -5.32 3.00
CA ASP A 50 -15.67 -5.96 3.34
C ASP A 50 -15.98 -7.27 2.58
N GLY A 51 -14.96 -8.01 2.16
CA GLY A 51 -15.15 -9.24 1.38
C GLY A 51 -15.55 -9.01 -0.08
N LYS A 52 -15.67 -7.75 -0.54
CA LYS A 52 -16.42 -7.40 -1.76
C LYS A 52 -15.62 -6.62 -2.78
N HIS A 53 -14.74 -5.73 -2.35
CA HIS A 53 -14.05 -4.80 -3.24
C HIS A 53 -12.56 -4.81 -3.00
N TRP A 54 -11.78 -4.88 -4.08
CA TRP A 54 -10.32 -4.92 -4.03
C TRP A 54 -9.74 -3.55 -4.37
N VAL A 55 -8.74 -3.14 -3.60
CA VAL A 55 -7.87 -2.00 -3.90
C VAL A 55 -6.41 -2.36 -3.65
N VAL A 56 -5.49 -1.51 -4.10
CA VAL A 56 -4.10 -1.55 -3.64
C VAL A 56 -3.81 -0.34 -2.77
N VAL A 57 -3.15 -0.61 -1.65
CA VAL A 57 -2.62 0.41 -0.75
C VAL A 57 -1.11 0.46 -0.94
N GLU A 58 -0.58 1.58 -1.42
CA GLU A 58 0.85 1.91 -1.31
C GLU A 58 1.09 2.48 0.10
N THR A 59 2.06 1.93 0.79
CA THR A 59 2.59 2.47 2.04
C THR A 59 3.97 3.04 1.75
N ASP A 60 4.07 4.37 1.78
CA ASP A 60 5.34 5.08 1.69
C ASP A 60 5.96 5.15 3.09
N LEU A 61 6.97 4.31 3.35
CA LEU A 61 7.61 4.21 4.67
C LEU A 61 8.51 5.41 4.96
N VAL A 62 8.98 6.10 3.92
CA VAL A 62 9.84 7.28 4.03
C VAL A 62 9.01 8.50 4.42
N HIS A 63 7.89 8.73 3.73
CA HIS A 63 7.02 9.87 3.96
C HIS A 63 5.90 9.59 4.98
N ARG A 64 5.76 8.33 5.44
CA ARG A 64 4.73 7.91 6.40
C ARG A 64 3.32 8.23 5.89
N LEU A 65 3.03 7.80 4.67
CA LEU A 65 1.82 8.12 3.94
C LEU A 65 1.24 6.86 3.28
N PHE A 66 -0.08 6.75 3.30
CA PHE A 66 -0.83 5.75 2.56
C PHE A 66 -1.47 6.36 1.32
N ARG A 67 -1.29 5.70 0.17
CA ARG A 67 -2.03 6.01 -1.07
C ARG A 67 -2.94 4.85 -1.43
N VAL A 68 -4.21 5.14 -1.61
CA VAL A 68 -5.23 4.14 -1.94
C VAL A 68 -5.61 4.29 -3.40
N TYR A 69 -5.25 3.29 -4.20
CA TYR A 69 -5.57 3.21 -5.62
C TYR A 69 -6.81 2.34 -5.81
N ASN A 70 -7.84 2.93 -6.40
CA ASN A 70 -9.16 2.35 -6.45
C ASN A 70 -9.76 2.49 -7.87
N SER A 71 -10.05 1.35 -8.50
CA SER A 71 -10.66 1.28 -9.83
C SER A 71 -12.15 1.61 -9.87
N LEU A 72 -12.79 1.85 -8.71
CA LEU A 72 -14.18 2.32 -8.62
C LEU A 72 -14.23 3.64 -7.85
N LYS A 73 -14.67 4.74 -8.48
CA LYS A 73 -14.92 6.02 -7.78
C LYS A 73 -15.97 5.87 -6.67
N LEU A 74 -15.52 5.52 -5.47
CA LEU A 74 -16.31 5.37 -4.25
C LEU A 74 -15.77 6.34 -3.20
N SER A 75 -16.58 7.32 -2.81
CA SER A 75 -16.18 8.46 -1.96
C SER A 75 -15.80 8.11 -0.50
N ARG A 76 -15.93 6.84 -0.08
CA ARG A 76 -15.79 6.42 1.34
C ARG A 76 -14.65 5.43 1.61
N MET A 77 -13.69 5.29 0.69
CA MET A 77 -12.70 4.22 0.81
C MET A 77 -11.50 4.53 1.72
N VAL A 78 -11.10 5.80 1.86
CA VAL A 78 -9.96 6.18 2.71
C VAL A 78 -10.21 5.83 4.19
N SER A 79 -11.43 6.00 4.69
CA SER A 79 -11.77 5.59 6.06
C SER A 79 -11.65 4.09 6.28
N SER A 80 -11.76 3.28 5.23
CA SER A 80 -11.69 1.82 5.33
C SER A 80 -10.26 1.31 5.56
N VAL A 81 -9.24 2.12 5.25
CA VAL A 81 -7.84 1.78 5.53
C VAL A 81 -7.35 2.33 6.88
N HIS A 82 -8.21 2.99 7.66
CA HIS A 82 -7.85 3.57 8.97
C HIS A 82 -7.15 2.57 9.90
N HIS A 83 -7.55 1.30 9.87
CA HIS A 83 -6.90 0.29 10.69
C HIS A 83 -5.44 0.03 10.32
N LEU A 84 -5.07 0.20 9.05
CA LEU A 84 -3.68 0.17 8.58
C LEU A 84 -2.93 1.39 9.10
N CYS A 85 -3.53 2.58 8.97
CA CYS A 85 -2.99 3.85 9.48
C CYS A 85 -2.56 3.76 10.94
N VAL A 86 -3.37 3.11 11.78
CA VAL A 86 -3.09 2.92 13.21
C VAL A 86 -2.06 1.81 13.46
N ARG A 87 -2.10 0.69 12.74
CA ARG A 87 -1.31 -0.51 13.08
C ARG A 87 0.08 -0.54 12.47
N LEU A 88 0.27 0.02 11.27
CA LEU A 88 1.56 -0.04 10.60
C LEU A 88 2.70 0.70 11.32
N PRO A 89 2.46 1.83 12.00
CA PRO A 89 3.49 2.42 12.87
C PRO A 89 3.98 1.43 13.94
N HIS A 90 3.07 0.63 14.51
CA HIS A 90 3.41 -0.40 15.51
C HIS A 90 4.21 -1.55 14.92
N LEU A 91 3.82 -2.04 13.74
CA LEU A 91 4.61 -3.03 13.02
C LEU A 91 6.02 -2.50 12.74
N CYS A 92 6.12 -1.29 12.20
CA CYS A 92 7.39 -0.66 11.83
C CYS A 92 8.34 -0.52 13.02
N ARG A 93 7.82 -0.13 14.20
CA ARG A 93 8.59 -0.12 15.45
C ARG A 93 9.07 -1.52 15.82
N ALA A 94 8.16 -2.49 15.85
CA ALA A 94 8.47 -3.86 16.28
C ALA A 94 9.56 -4.52 15.42
N ILE A 95 9.60 -4.20 14.12
CA ILE A 95 10.56 -4.77 13.17
C ILE A 95 11.76 -3.85 12.90
N LYS A 96 11.85 -2.71 13.60
CA LYS A 96 12.91 -1.70 13.44
C LYS A 96 13.08 -1.25 11.98
N CYS A 97 11.97 -0.94 11.33
CA CYS A 97 11.96 -0.42 9.95
C CYS A 97 12.75 0.89 9.87
N SER A 98 13.80 0.94 9.06
CA SER A 98 14.76 2.04 9.04
C SER A 98 14.13 3.40 8.71
N HIS A 99 13.27 3.45 7.70
CA HIS A 99 12.61 4.66 7.22
C HIS A 99 11.47 5.15 8.13
N ALA A 100 10.83 4.22 8.85
CA ALA A 100 9.62 4.50 9.63
C ALA A 100 9.90 4.74 11.13
N VAL A 101 11.07 4.36 11.64
CA VAL A 101 11.45 4.63 13.03
C VAL A 101 11.64 6.12 13.22
N CYS A 102 10.71 6.74 13.94
CA CYS A 102 10.91 8.06 14.51
C CYS A 102 11.80 7.92 15.74
N GLU A 103 12.88 8.69 15.84
CA GLU A 103 13.76 8.71 17.04
C GLU A 103 12.97 8.94 18.34
N SER A 104 11.78 9.53 18.26
CA SER A 104 10.87 9.80 19.39
C SER A 104 9.88 8.68 19.73
N GLY A 105 9.84 7.55 19.00
CA GLY A 105 8.85 6.49 19.24
C GLY A 105 7.41 6.92 18.97
N ASN A 106 7.19 7.92 18.09
CA ASN A 106 5.88 8.40 17.70
C ASN A 106 5.04 7.29 17.03
N MET A 107 3.87 7.01 17.61
CA MET A 107 2.92 5.97 17.16
C MET A 107 1.63 6.57 16.58
N GLU A 108 1.60 7.88 16.34
CA GLU A 108 0.43 8.54 15.77
C GLU A 108 0.07 7.91 14.42
N PRO A 109 -1.23 7.76 14.13
CA PRO A 109 -1.68 7.19 12.87
C PRO A 109 -1.15 7.99 11.68
N TRP A 110 -0.64 7.30 10.68
CA TRP A 110 -0.22 7.96 9.43
C TRP A 110 -1.42 8.35 8.58
N ILE A 111 -1.22 9.33 7.71
CA ILE A 111 -2.28 9.88 6.85
C ILE A 111 -2.54 8.91 5.68
N ALA A 112 -3.79 8.87 5.22
CA ALA A 112 -4.18 8.17 3.99
C ALA A 112 -4.86 9.13 3.01
N GLU A 113 -4.51 9.01 1.73
CA GLU A 113 -5.10 9.74 0.61
C GLU A 113 -5.61 8.78 -0.46
N ALA A 114 -6.66 9.19 -1.18
CA ALA A 114 -7.12 8.50 -2.38
C ALA A 114 -6.34 9.03 -3.60
N VAL A 115 -6.03 8.14 -4.54
CA VAL A 115 -5.46 8.52 -5.83
C VAL A 115 -6.57 8.50 -6.88
N ASP A 116 -6.94 9.68 -7.37
CA ASP A 116 -8.08 9.86 -8.27
C ASP A 116 -7.75 9.58 -9.75
N ASP A 117 -6.49 9.74 -10.15
CA ASP A 117 -6.01 9.59 -11.53
C ASP A 117 -5.56 8.15 -11.81
N VAL A 118 -6.51 7.22 -11.78
CA VAL A 118 -6.27 5.81 -12.09
C VAL A 118 -7.34 5.26 -13.05
N PRO A 119 -7.00 4.27 -13.89
CA PRO A 119 -7.97 3.60 -14.75
C PRO A 119 -9.19 3.11 -13.96
N GLN A 120 -10.39 3.40 -14.46
CA GLN A 120 -11.64 2.98 -13.82
C GLN A 120 -12.20 1.75 -14.52
N GLN A 121 -12.68 0.78 -13.73
CA GLN A 121 -13.36 -0.38 -14.28
C GLN A 121 -14.81 -0.06 -14.65
N GLU A 122 -15.36 -0.81 -15.59
CA GLU A 122 -16.79 -0.76 -15.93
C GLU A 122 -17.55 -1.82 -15.12
N GLY A 123 -18.48 -1.38 -14.27
CA GLY A 123 -19.30 -2.29 -13.46
C GLY A 123 -18.57 -2.97 -12.30
N SER A 124 -19.16 -4.03 -11.75
CA SER A 124 -18.60 -4.79 -10.61
C SER A 124 -17.98 -6.11 -11.06
N GLY A 125 -16.83 -6.46 -10.51
CA GLY A 125 -16.17 -7.76 -10.76
C GLY A 125 -14.69 -7.64 -11.07
N ASP A 126 -14.27 -6.59 -11.77
CA ASP A 126 -12.90 -6.48 -12.29
C ASP A 126 -11.88 -5.97 -11.28
N CYS A 127 -12.32 -5.54 -10.09
CA CYS A 127 -11.46 -4.90 -9.08
C CYS A 127 -10.22 -5.72 -8.72
N GLY A 128 -10.30 -7.06 -8.71
CA GLY A 128 -9.14 -7.91 -8.46
C GLY A 128 -8.11 -7.88 -9.60
N VAL A 129 -8.57 -7.86 -10.86
CA VAL A 129 -7.70 -7.75 -12.04
C VAL A 129 -7.07 -6.37 -12.11
N MET A 130 -7.85 -5.32 -11.84
CA MET A 130 -7.34 -3.94 -11.78
C MET A 130 -6.26 -3.79 -10.71
N VAL A 131 -6.45 -4.38 -9.53
CA VAL A 131 -5.43 -4.38 -8.47
C VAL A 131 -4.15 -5.08 -8.90
N ALA A 132 -4.24 -6.22 -9.59
CA ALA A 132 -3.04 -6.91 -10.10
C ALA A 132 -2.27 -6.03 -11.09
N ALA A 133 -2.97 -5.41 -12.05
CA ALA A 133 -2.38 -4.50 -13.02
C ALA A 133 -1.78 -3.25 -12.36
N PHE A 134 -2.45 -2.68 -11.36
CA PHE A 134 -1.93 -1.52 -10.62
C PHE A 134 -0.67 -1.87 -9.85
N VAL A 135 -0.64 -3.02 -9.15
CA VAL A 135 0.55 -3.47 -8.42
C VAL A 135 1.73 -3.63 -9.37
N GLU A 136 1.54 -4.29 -10.51
CA GLU A 136 2.60 -4.49 -11.50
C GLU A 136 3.16 -3.15 -11.98
N ALA A 137 2.30 -2.25 -12.44
CA ALA A 137 2.72 -0.93 -12.91
C ALA A 137 3.42 -0.11 -11.81
N LEU A 138 2.85 -0.02 -10.61
CA LEU A 138 3.42 0.74 -9.50
C LEU A 138 4.76 0.18 -9.03
N MET A 139 4.92 -1.14 -8.97
CA MET A 139 6.20 -1.77 -8.63
C MET A 139 7.28 -1.53 -9.68
N CYS A 140 6.89 -1.33 -10.93
CA CYS A 140 7.77 -0.96 -12.04
C CYS A 140 7.93 0.56 -12.23
N ASP A 141 7.39 1.39 -11.32
CA ASP A 141 7.34 2.85 -11.45
C ASP A 141 6.69 3.34 -12.76
N VAL A 142 5.79 2.54 -13.33
CA VAL A 142 5.02 2.89 -14.53
C VAL A 142 3.79 3.70 -14.10
N PRO A 143 3.56 4.90 -14.66
CA PRO A 143 2.35 5.66 -14.41
C PRO A 143 1.09 4.86 -14.76
N LEU A 144 0.08 4.89 -13.90
CA LEU A 144 -1.20 4.21 -14.13
C LEU A 144 -2.06 4.87 -15.22
N MET A 145 -1.78 6.14 -15.49
CA MET A 145 -2.39 6.89 -16.58
C MET A 145 -1.28 7.32 -17.53
N CYS A 146 -1.49 7.14 -18.83
CA CYS A 146 -0.65 7.82 -19.81
C CYS A 146 -0.91 9.31 -19.69
N ASP A 147 0.15 10.10 -19.48
CA ASP A 147 0.09 11.47 -19.91
C ASP A 147 -0.06 11.44 -21.44
N GLY A 148 -0.91 12.29 -22.00
CA GLY A 148 -1.07 12.37 -23.46
C GLY A 148 0.21 12.77 -24.21
N SER A 149 1.34 12.95 -23.51
CA SER A 149 2.67 13.33 -24.01
C SER A 149 3.49 12.17 -24.55
N LEU A 150 3.23 10.91 -24.15
CA LEU A 150 4.06 9.76 -24.57
C LEU A 150 3.53 8.99 -25.78
N LEU A 151 2.28 9.22 -26.20
CA LEU A 151 1.66 8.55 -27.36
C LEU A 151 1.62 9.39 -28.65
N CYS A 152 2.16 10.61 -28.66
CA CYS A 152 2.30 11.43 -29.87
C CYS A 152 3.63 11.24 -30.62
N GLY A 153 4.42 10.20 -30.27
CA GLY A 153 5.74 9.92 -30.85
C GLY A 153 5.83 8.83 -31.91
N CYS A 154 4.76 8.07 -32.17
CA CYS A 154 4.76 7.03 -33.20
C CYS A 154 3.58 7.23 -34.15
N GLY A 155 3.75 8.19 -35.06
CA GLY A 155 2.93 8.26 -36.27
C GLY A 155 3.22 7.05 -37.14
N VAL A 156 2.16 6.30 -37.46
CA VAL A 156 2.09 5.46 -38.66
C VAL A 156 1.23 6.20 -39.67
#